data_AF-A0A4R5K651-F1
#
_entry.id   AF-A0A4R5K651-F1
#
_cell.length_a   1.000
_cell.length_b   1.000
_cell.length_c   1.000
_cell.angle_alpha   90.00
_cell.angle_beta   90.00
_cell.angle_gamma   90.00
#
_symmetry.space_group_name_H-M   'P 1'
#
loop_
_entity.id
_entity.type
_entity.pdbx_description
1 polymer ?
#
loop_
_entity_poly.entity_id
_entity_poly.type
_entity_poly.pdbx_seq_one_letter_code
_entity_poly.pdbx_strand_id
1 'polypeptide(L)' 'KQWKKPGTKVQNLRKLGVPEWQAYQWGNTRLGYWRIAGSAVLNRSVTNEKLAQAGYYDFPAQYERLRQLHSSG' A
#
# COMPACT_ATOMS: atom_id res chain seq x y z
N LYS A 1 -13.64 -1.18 -3.37
CA LYS A 1 -12.56 -1.49 -4.34
C LYS A 1 -12.44 -0.34 -5.34
N GLN A 2 -11.37 0.46 -5.29
CA GLN A 2 -11.17 1.59 -6.20
C GLN A 2 -10.76 1.13 -7.62
N TRP A 3 -10.01 0.03 -7.73
CA TRP A 3 -9.60 -0.55 -9.01
C TRP A 3 -10.36 -1.85 -9.27
N LYS A 4 -11.54 -1.73 -9.89
CA LYS A 4 -12.39 -2.89 -10.22
C LYS A 4 -11.89 -3.65 -11.46
N LYS A 5 -11.42 -2.93 -12.48
CA LYS A 5 -10.97 -3.51 -13.75
C LYS A 5 -9.50 -3.98 -13.66
N PRO A 6 -9.15 -5.17 -14.16
CA PRO A 6 -7.76 -5.67 -14.16
C PRO A 6 -6.80 -4.70 -14.86
N GLY A 7 -7.18 -4.14 -16.01
CA GLY A 7 -6.34 -3.17 -16.74
C GLY A 7 -6.01 -1.93 -15.91
N THR A 8 -6.99 -1.36 -15.22
CA THR A 8 -6.78 -0.22 -14.31
C THR A 8 -5.87 -0.60 -13.14
N LYS A 9 -6.01 -1.82 -12.60
CA LYS A 9 -5.15 -2.33 -11.53
C LYS A 9 -3.70 -2.42 -11.99
N VAL A 10 -3.44 -3.00 -13.18
CA VAL A 10 -2.09 -3.09 -13.77
C VAL A 10 -1.48 -1.71 -13.97
N GLN A 11 -2.23 -0.77 -14.56
CA GLN A 11 -1.76 0.60 -14.80
C GLN A 11 -1.39 1.32 -13.50
N ASN A 12 -2.22 1.20 -12.46
CA ASN A 12 -1.94 1.86 -11.18
C ASN A 12 -0.80 1.19 -10.42
N LEU A 13 -0.65 -0.14 -10.50
CA LEU A 13 0.53 -0.83 -9.96
C LEU A 13 1.82 -0.35 -10.64
N ARG A 14 1.81 -0.15 -11.96
CA ARG A 14 2.94 0.43 -12.69
C ARG A 14 3.25 1.85 -12.24
N LYS A 15 2.23 2.70 -12.06
CA LYS A 15 2.40 4.06 -11.52
C LYS A 15 2.99 4.08 -10.11
N LEU A 16 2.71 3.05 -9.31
CA LEU A 16 3.28 2.86 -7.98
C LEU A 16 4.72 2.31 -8.00
N GLY A 17 5.32 2.11 -9.17
CA GLY A 17 6.70 1.66 -9.33
C GLY A 17 6.87 0.13 -9.40
N VAL A 18 5.79 -0.63 -9.55
CA VAL A 18 5.88 -2.08 -9.75
C VAL A 18 6.33 -2.36 -11.20
N PRO A 19 7.35 -3.22 -11.41
CA PRO A 19 7.78 -3.63 -12.75
C PRO A 19 6.61 -4.17 -13.58
N GLU A 20 6.60 -3.91 -14.89
CA GLU A 20 5.48 -4.23 -15.76
C GLU A 20 5.06 -5.71 -15.70
N TRP A 21 6.00 -6.64 -15.80
CA TRP A 21 5.74 -8.08 -15.72
C TRP A 21 5.03 -8.46 -14.41
N GLN A 22 5.47 -7.87 -13.29
CA GLN A 22 4.93 -8.14 -11.96
C GLN A 22 3.56 -7.47 -11.78
N ALA A 23 3.38 -6.27 -12.33
CA ALA A 23 2.10 -5.58 -12.34
C ALA A 23 1.04 -6.37 -13.11
N TYR A 24 1.40 -6.98 -14.25
CA TYR A 24 0.51 -7.87 -15.00
C TYR A 24 0.13 -9.11 -14.19
N GLN A 25 1.10 -9.75 -13.53
CA GLN A 25 0.85 -10.91 -12.68
C GLN A 25 -0.10 -10.55 -11.51
N TRP A 26 0.16 -9.45 -10.83
CA TRP A 26 -0.61 -8.98 -9.66
C TRP A 26 -1.98 -8.38 -10.02
N GLY A 27 -2.09 -7.80 -11.21
CA GLY A 27 -3.32 -7.23 -11.75
C GLY A 27 -4.39 -8.29 -12.06
N ASN A 28 -3.95 -9.47 -12.51
CA ASN A 28 -4.81 -10.56 -12.98
C ASN A 28 -4.97 -11.72 -11.99
N THR A 29 -4.51 -11.58 -10.75
CA THR A 29 -4.61 -12.64 -9.73
C THR A 29 -6.07 -13.00 -9.45
N ARG A 30 -6.35 -14.31 -9.32
CA ARG A 30 -7.63 -14.82 -8.79
C ARG A 30 -7.69 -14.89 -7.27
N LEU A 31 -6.66 -14.39 -6.57
CA LEU A 31 -6.60 -14.42 -5.12
C LEU A 31 -7.64 -13.48 -4.51
N GLY A 32 -8.28 -13.94 -3.43
CA GLY A 32 -9.23 -13.14 -2.64
C GLY A 32 -8.56 -11.94 -1.97
N TYR A 33 -9.39 -10.98 -1.54
CA TYR A 33 -8.92 -9.68 -1.05
C TYR A 33 -8.05 -9.78 0.19
N TRP A 34 -8.46 -10.62 1.14
CA TRP A 34 -7.71 -10.83 2.37
C TRP A 34 -6.30 -11.38 2.10
N ARG A 35 -6.19 -12.32 1.16
CA ARG A 35 -4.90 -12.89 0.76
C ARG A 35 -4.00 -11.87 0.07
N ILE A 36 -4.58 -10.92 -0.67
CA ILE A 36 -3.82 -9.83 -1.30
C ILE A 36 -3.40 -8.79 -0.26
N ALA A 37 -4.23 -8.50 0.75
CA ALA A 37 -3.93 -7.56 1.83
C ALA A 37 -2.65 -7.91 2.59
N GLY A 38 -2.47 -9.19 2.94
CA GLY A 38 -1.25 -9.66 3.61
C GLY A 38 -0.08 -10.01 2.68
N SER A 39 -0.18 -9.73 1.37
CA SER A 39 0.84 -10.13 0.40
C SER A 39 1.81 -8.99 0.07
N ALA A 40 2.94 -9.35 -0.53
CA ALA A 40 3.90 -8.39 -1.08
C ALA A 40 3.29 -7.42 -2.10
N VAL A 41 2.15 -7.76 -2.71
CA VAL A 41 1.44 -6.88 -3.64
C VAL A 41 1.09 -5.55 -2.98
N LEU A 42 0.42 -5.58 -1.82
CA LEU A 42 0.00 -4.38 -1.11
C LEU A 42 1.18 -3.74 -0.36
N ASN A 43 1.97 -4.54 0.35
CA ASN A 43 3.11 -4.04 1.13
C ASN A 43 4.14 -3.27 0.28
N ARG A 44 4.35 -3.65 -0.99
CA ARG A 44 5.29 -2.96 -1.88
C ARG A 44 4.67 -1.81 -2.66
N SER A 45 3.38 -1.90 -2.99
CA SER A 45 2.72 -0.88 -3.81
C SER A 45 2.21 0.30 -2.98
N VAL A 46 1.67 0.04 -1.80
CA VAL A 46 1.05 1.03 -0.91
C VAL A 46 1.82 1.09 0.41
N THR A 47 2.97 1.77 0.37
CA THR A 47 3.80 2.01 1.56
C THR A 47 3.26 3.15 2.40
N ASN A 48 3.53 3.14 3.71
CA ASN A 48 3.13 4.21 4.62
C ASN A 48 3.65 5.58 4.15
N GLU A 49 4.87 5.63 3.64
CA GLU A 49 5.48 6.83 3.06
C GLU A 49 4.65 7.42 1.91
N LYS A 50 4.18 6.57 0.99
CA LYS A 50 3.33 7.01 -0.13
C LYS A 50 1.97 7.47 0.33
N LEU A 51 1.42 6.83 1.37
CA LEU A 51 0.17 7.26 2.00
C LEU A 51 0.35 8.63 2.67
N ALA A 52 1.42 8.83 3.44
CA ALA A 52 1.74 10.11 4.05
C ALA A 52 1.92 11.21 2.98
N GLN A 53 2.63 10.92 1.89
CA GLN A 53 2.80 11.86 0.77
C GLN A 53 1.47 12.18 0.07
N ALA A 54 0.54 11.22 0.02
CA ALA A 54 -0.80 11.43 -0.50
C ALA A 54 -1.73 12.20 0.48
N GLY A 55 -1.22 12.61 1.64
CA GLY A 55 -1.96 13.37 2.65
C GLY A 55 -2.74 12.52 3.65
N TYR A 56 -2.52 11.20 3.68
CA TYR A 56 -3.08 10.34 4.72
C TYR A 56 -2.34 10.51 6.04
N TYR A 57 -3.05 10.25 7.13
CA TYR A 57 -2.49 10.32 8.47
C TYR A 57 -1.45 9.21 8.71
N ASP A 58 -0.25 9.59 9.14
CA ASP A 58 0.80 8.66 9.51
C ASP A 58 0.62 8.19 10.96
N PHE A 59 -0.08 7.07 11.11
CA PHE A 59 -0.36 6.49 12.42
C PHE A 59 0.92 6.09 13.18
N PRO A 60 1.90 5.38 12.57
CA PRO A 60 3.18 5.09 13.22
C PRO A 60 3.89 6.33 13.76
N ALA A 61 4.01 7.39 12.95
CA ALA A 61 4.70 8.62 13.38
C ALA A 61 4.01 9.28 14.57
N GLN A 62 2.67 9.36 14.55
CA GLN A 62 1.93 9.90 15.69
C GLN A 62 2.08 9.03 16.95
N TYR A 63 2.01 7.71 16.79
CA TYR A 63 2.15 6.79 17.91
C TYR A 63 3.51 6.96 18.60
N GLU A 64 4.60 7.02 17.84
CA GLU A 64 5.94 7.25 18.40
C GLU A 64 6.07 8.61 19.09
N ARG A 65 5.45 9.66 18.53
CA ARG A 65 5.41 10.98 19.18
C ARG A 65 4.74 10.92 20.56
N LEU A 66 3.56 10.29 20.64
CA LEU A 66 2.83 10.14 21.90
C LEU A 66 3.60 9.27 22.91
N ARG A 67 4.24 8.20 22.43
CA ARG A 67 5.06 7.31 23.25
C ARG A 67 6.27 8.03 23.85
N GLN A 68 6.95 8.85 23.07
CA GLN A 68 8.08 9.66 23.54
C GLN A 68 7.63 10.64 24.62
N LEU A 69 6.53 11.38 24.39
CA LEU A 69 5.97 12.34 25.36
C LEU A 69 5.68 11.70 26.73
N HIS A 70 5.12 10.49 26.76
CA HIS A 70 4.82 9.77 28.00
C HIS A 70 6.03 9.11 28.65
N SER A 71 7.11 8.85 27.90
CA SER A 71 8.34 8.23 28.44
C SER A 71 9.29 9.27 29.04
N SER A 72 9.12 10.55 28.69
CA SER A 72 9.90 11.69 29.20
C SER A 72 9.25 12.42 30.39
N GLY A 73 8.17 11.86 30.96
CA GLY A 73 7.46 12.39 32.13
C GLY A 73 7.69 11.59 33.39
#